data_AF-A0A433MJ57-F1
#
_entry.id   AF-A0A433MJ57-F1
#
_cell.length_a   1.000
_cell.length_b   1.000
_cell.length_c   1.000
_cell.angle_alpha   90.00
_cell.angle_beta   90.00
_cell.angle_gamma   90.00
#
_symmetry.space_group_name_H-M   'P 1'
#
loop_
_entity.id
_entity.type
_entity.pdbx_description
1 polymer ?
#
loop_
_entity_poly.entity_id
_entity_poly.type
_entity_poly.pdbx_seq_one_letter_code
_entity_poly.pdbx_strand_id
1 'polypeptide(L)'
;MLFFPNRQGYLEPEAIFEWYQMCAAAIDSHRAAFLNWLSNGATGVPPSPLSSALIGGTREDVVEHFDQVAKELELSSVLWLVTACEGRLRVDLRTRLKDQDFLATRLQIARNGRAQEFLVPLEDEGIFDAWKAFIRGHVTGPLQDQAVNAMGSVKPLIDLRHWLARGRYWQTKVSTTAQTPAAVRNAVIQLFRLLDQCAAKAGIRAVA
;
A
#
# COMPACT_ATOMS: atom_id res chain seq x y z
N MET A 1 -5.43 12.90 18.45
CA MET A 1 -6.52 13.28 17.52
C MET A 1 -5.90 13.28 16.11
N LEU A 2 -5.88 12.15 15.42
CA LEU A 2 -5.33 12.05 14.05
C LEU A 2 -6.46 12.41 13.07
N PHE A 3 -6.62 13.69 12.78
CA PHE A 3 -7.39 14.13 11.63
C PHE A 3 -6.50 13.95 10.40
N PHE A 4 -6.79 12.95 9.57
CA PHE A 4 -6.35 12.95 8.19
C PHE A 4 -7.45 13.66 7.38
N PRO A 5 -7.34 14.97 7.09
CA PRO A 5 -8.29 15.63 6.20
C PRO A 5 -8.01 15.15 4.78
N ASN A 6 -8.53 13.97 4.47
CA ASN A 6 -8.38 13.37 3.16
C ASN A 6 -9.26 14.13 2.17
N ARG A 7 -8.70 15.17 1.55
CA ARG A 7 -9.39 16.00 0.55
C ARG A 7 -9.56 15.29 -0.81
N GLN A 8 -8.93 14.13 -1.00
CA GLN A 8 -8.80 13.46 -2.30
C GLN A 8 -9.46 12.08 -2.39
N GLY A 9 -9.99 11.55 -1.27
CA GLY A 9 -10.78 10.32 -1.25
C GLY A 9 -9.97 9.01 -1.27
N TYR A 10 -8.65 9.06 -1.03
CA TYR A 10 -7.78 7.90 -0.87
C TYR A 10 -6.71 8.16 0.22
N LEU A 11 -6.25 7.14 0.93
CA LEU A 11 -5.28 7.34 2.02
C LEU A 11 -3.90 7.71 1.46
N GLU A 12 -3.22 8.69 2.07
CA GLU A 12 -1.88 9.10 1.64
C GLU A 12 -0.81 8.08 2.08
N PRO A 13 0.09 7.62 1.18
CA PRO A 13 1.14 6.67 1.52
C PRO A 13 2.07 7.15 2.65
N GLU A 14 2.36 8.44 2.70
CA GLU A 14 3.16 9.09 3.74
C GLU A 14 2.49 8.98 5.11
N ALA A 15 1.22 9.33 5.19
CA ALA A 15 0.42 9.24 6.42
C ALA A 15 0.34 7.80 6.96
N ILE A 16 0.16 6.82 6.07
CA ILE A 16 0.14 5.40 6.44
C ILE A 16 1.51 4.99 6.99
N PHE A 17 2.60 5.42 6.35
CA PHE A 17 3.95 5.07 6.77
C PHE A 17 4.33 5.73 8.10
N GLU A 18 3.95 6.99 8.32
CA GLU A 18 4.14 7.69 9.60
C GLU A 18 3.39 6.96 10.72
N TRP A 19 2.13 6.57 10.48
CA TRP A 19 1.36 5.77 11.43
C TRP A 19 2.04 4.43 11.75
N TYR A 20 2.55 3.73 10.73
CA TYR A 20 3.33 2.52 10.91
C TYR A 20 4.55 2.75 11.82
N GLN A 21 5.34 3.79 11.55
CA GLN A 21 6.53 4.12 12.34
C GLN A 21 6.18 4.43 13.80
N MET A 22 5.08 5.16 14.04
CA MET A 22 4.59 5.44 15.38
C MET A 22 4.21 4.15 16.12
N CYS A 23 3.48 3.24 15.46
CA CYS A 23 3.07 1.97 16.03
C CYS A 23 4.27 1.05 16.31
N ALA A 24 5.25 0.99 15.40
CA ALA A 24 6.46 0.20 15.56
C ALA A 24 7.28 0.69 16.77
N ALA A 25 7.49 2.01 16.88
CA ALA A 25 8.17 2.60 18.03
C ALA A 25 7.44 2.35 19.36
N ALA A 26 6.10 2.36 19.34
CA ALA A 26 5.29 2.02 20.51
C ALA A 26 5.43 0.55 20.91
N ILE A 27 5.45 -0.37 19.95
CA ILE A 27 5.70 -1.80 20.18
C ILE A 27 7.06 -2.01 20.84
N ASP A 28 8.12 -1.40 20.29
CA ASP A 28 9.48 -1.52 20.84
C ASP A 28 9.58 -0.96 22.25
N SER A 29 8.97 0.20 22.49
CA SER A 29 8.92 0.84 23.81
C SER A 29 8.18 -0.03 24.82
N HIS A 30 7.05 -0.63 24.42
CA HIS A 30 6.23 -1.48 25.28
C HIS A 30 6.95 -2.80 25.59
N ARG A 31 7.59 -3.41 24.58
CA ARG A 31 8.45 -4.59 24.74
C ARG A 31 9.55 -4.32 25.76
N ALA A 32 10.28 -3.21 25.62
CA ALA A 32 11.35 -2.84 26.53
C ALA A 32 10.85 -2.64 27.96
N ALA A 33 9.70 -1.96 28.13
CA ALA A 33 9.07 -1.77 29.43
C ALA A 33 8.70 -3.12 30.09
N PHE A 34 8.14 -4.06 29.33
CA PHE A 34 7.81 -5.40 29.81
C PHE A 34 9.03 -6.21 30.22
N LEU A 35 10.07 -6.22 29.40
CA LEU A 35 11.31 -6.95 29.69
C LEU A 35 11.98 -6.39 30.94
N ASN A 36 11.99 -5.07 31.12
CA ASN A 36 12.53 -4.42 32.33
C ASN A 36 11.71 -4.77 33.57
N TRP A 37 10.38 -4.77 33.47
CA TRP A 37 9.50 -5.17 34.58
C TRP A 37 9.73 -6.63 35.00
N LEU A 38 9.87 -7.55 34.04
CA LEU A 38 10.22 -8.95 34.32
C LEU A 38 11.60 -9.07 34.96
N SER A 39 12.60 -8.36 34.45
CA SER A 39 13.96 -8.36 35.01
C SER A 39 14.04 -7.84 36.45
N ASN A 40 13.10 -6.98 36.86
CA ASN A 40 12.96 -6.48 38.24
C ASN A 40 12.06 -7.38 39.12
N GLY A 41 11.94 -8.66 38.76
CA GLY A 41 11.17 -9.65 39.52
C GLY A 41 9.66 -9.49 39.41
N ALA A 42 9.17 -8.82 38.36
CA ALA A 42 7.74 -8.54 38.15
C ALA A 42 7.09 -7.80 39.34
N THR A 43 7.86 -6.99 40.06
CA THR A 43 7.40 -6.22 41.20
C THR A 43 6.83 -4.86 40.76
N GLY A 44 5.78 -4.40 41.44
CA GLY A 44 5.11 -3.13 41.12
C GLY A 44 4.02 -3.25 40.05
N VAL A 45 3.66 -2.12 39.42
CA VAL A 45 2.57 -2.06 38.44
C VAL A 45 3.07 -2.55 37.08
N PRO A 46 2.42 -3.55 36.45
CA PRO A 46 2.81 -4.03 35.13
C PRO A 46 2.57 -2.95 34.05
N PRO A 47 3.36 -2.94 32.97
CA PRO A 47 3.10 -2.05 31.85
C PRO A 47 1.71 -2.30 31.24
N SER A 48 1.00 -1.22 30.89
CA SER A 48 -0.36 -1.27 30.35
C SER A 48 -0.38 -0.82 28.88
N PRO A 49 -1.17 -1.45 28.00
CA PRO A 49 -2.06 -2.58 28.27
C PRO A 49 -1.29 -3.91 28.43
N LEU A 50 -1.69 -4.72 29.41
CA LEU A 50 -1.19 -6.07 29.62
C LEU A 50 -2.00 -7.03 28.77
N SER A 51 -1.36 -7.60 27.74
CA SER A 51 -1.96 -8.70 26.97
C SER A 51 -2.14 -9.91 27.89
N SER A 52 -3.32 -10.53 27.86
CA SER A 52 -3.59 -11.75 28.63
C SER A 52 -2.63 -12.89 28.26
N ALA A 53 -2.09 -12.87 27.03
CA ALA A 53 -1.10 -13.82 26.55
C ALA A 53 0.25 -13.74 27.30
N LEU A 54 0.51 -12.65 28.03
CA LEU A 54 1.77 -12.42 28.74
C LEU A 54 1.66 -12.67 30.26
N ILE A 55 0.47 -13.00 30.76
CA ILE A 55 0.27 -13.25 32.20
C ILE A 55 0.93 -14.57 32.58
N GLY A 56 1.93 -14.51 33.46
CA GLY A 56 2.73 -15.68 33.85
C GLY A 56 3.72 -16.14 32.78
N GLY A 57 3.89 -15.36 31.70
CA GLY A 57 4.84 -15.65 30.63
C GLY A 57 6.30 -15.38 31.03
N THR A 58 7.19 -16.07 30.34
CA THR A 58 8.64 -15.92 30.42
C THR A 58 9.14 -14.72 29.60
N ARG A 59 10.44 -14.43 29.69
CA ARG A 59 11.08 -13.40 28.86
C ARG A 59 10.96 -13.75 27.37
N GLU A 60 11.08 -15.03 27.06
CA GLU A 60 10.98 -15.59 25.72
C GLU A 60 9.57 -15.41 25.16
N ASP A 61 8.53 -15.69 25.97
CA ASP A 61 7.12 -15.49 25.57
C ASP A 61 6.83 -14.02 25.24
N VAL A 62 7.39 -13.08 26.01
CA VAL A 62 7.28 -11.64 25.73
C VAL A 62 7.93 -11.30 24.39
N VAL A 63 9.14 -11.81 24.15
CA VAL A 63 9.86 -11.57 22.89
C VAL A 63 9.07 -12.10 21.70
N GLU A 64 8.61 -13.36 21.76
CA GLU A 64 7.85 -13.99 20.68
C GLU A 64 6.53 -13.26 20.41
N HIS A 65 5.80 -12.86 21.46
CA HIS A 65 4.57 -12.11 21.33
C HIS A 65 4.78 -10.78 20.58
N PHE A 66 5.76 -9.97 20.99
CA PHE A 66 6.01 -8.68 20.36
C PHE A 66 6.59 -8.83 18.95
N ASP A 67 7.40 -9.87 18.69
CA ASP A 67 7.86 -10.18 17.34
C ASP A 67 6.69 -10.56 16.41
N GLN A 68 5.68 -11.30 16.92
CA GLN A 68 4.48 -11.59 16.14
C GLN A 68 3.64 -10.33 15.90
N VAL A 69 3.43 -9.50 16.92
CA VAL A 69 2.69 -8.23 16.78
C VAL A 69 3.37 -7.29 15.78
N ALA A 70 4.71 -7.22 15.80
CA ALA A 70 5.48 -6.43 14.84
C ALA A 70 5.28 -6.93 13.39
N LYS A 71 5.34 -8.25 13.18
CA LYS A 71 5.08 -8.86 11.85
C LYS A 71 3.66 -8.57 11.35
N GLU A 72 2.66 -8.67 12.22
CA GLU A 72 1.27 -8.35 11.85
C GLU A 72 1.10 -6.86 11.51
N LEU A 73 1.78 -5.97 12.23
CA LEU A 73 1.80 -4.54 11.93
C LEU A 73 2.45 -4.26 10.57
N GLU A 74 3.60 -4.87 10.28
CA GLU A 74 4.30 -4.72 9.00
C GLU A 74 3.39 -5.16 7.84
N LEU A 75 2.82 -6.36 7.93
CA LEU A 75 1.93 -6.89 6.90
C LEU A 75 0.68 -6.01 6.72
N SER A 76 0.04 -5.60 7.81
CA SER A 76 -1.13 -4.72 7.76
C SER A 76 -0.81 -3.38 7.09
N SER A 77 0.36 -2.82 7.38
CA SER A 77 0.81 -1.54 6.82
C SER A 77 1.08 -1.65 5.32
N VAL A 78 1.70 -2.74 4.87
CA VAL A 78 1.85 -3.05 3.44
C VAL A 78 0.49 -3.09 2.74
N LEU A 79 -0.53 -3.70 3.35
CA LEU A 79 -1.86 -3.78 2.76
C LEU A 79 -2.58 -2.45 2.70
N TRP A 80 -2.39 -1.60 3.71
CA TRP A 80 -2.91 -0.24 3.67
C TRP A 80 -2.27 0.57 2.54
N LEU A 81 -0.96 0.45 2.34
CA LEU A 81 -0.24 1.12 1.24
C LEU A 81 -0.70 0.62 -0.14
N VAL A 82 -0.89 -0.69 -0.31
CA VAL A 82 -1.45 -1.24 -1.55
C VAL A 82 -2.87 -0.73 -1.77
N THR A 83 -3.71 -0.74 -0.74
CA THR A 83 -5.10 -0.24 -0.82
C THR A 83 -5.15 1.25 -1.15
N ALA A 84 -4.25 2.06 -0.60
CA ALA A 84 -4.08 3.46 -0.95
C ALA A 84 -3.75 3.64 -2.43
N CYS A 85 -2.81 2.84 -2.95
CA CYS A 85 -2.46 2.84 -4.36
C CYS A 85 -3.66 2.51 -5.26
N GLU A 86 -4.43 1.46 -4.92
CA GLU A 86 -5.65 1.11 -5.66
C GLU A 86 -6.69 2.23 -5.61
N GLY A 87 -6.87 2.83 -4.43
CA GLY A 87 -7.79 3.95 -4.21
C GLY A 87 -7.45 5.12 -5.12
N ARG A 88 -6.17 5.53 -5.18
CA ARG A 88 -5.72 6.62 -6.03
C ARG A 88 -5.88 6.31 -7.52
N LEU A 89 -5.56 5.09 -7.97
CA LEU A 89 -5.81 4.64 -9.36
C LEU A 89 -7.29 4.69 -9.73
N ARG A 90 -8.18 4.35 -8.79
CA ARG A 90 -9.63 4.40 -9.02
C ARG A 90 -10.17 5.83 -9.05
N VAL A 91 -9.61 6.72 -8.22
CA VAL A 91 -9.90 8.16 -8.29
C VAL A 91 -9.40 8.74 -9.61
N ASP A 92 -8.24 8.33 -10.09
CA ASP A 92 -7.70 8.70 -11.40
C ASP A 92 -8.64 8.26 -12.54
N LEU A 93 -9.04 6.98 -12.55
CA LEU A 93 -10.05 6.47 -13.48
C LEU A 93 -11.33 7.31 -13.46
N ARG A 94 -11.96 7.49 -12.29
CA ARG A 94 -13.21 8.26 -12.14
C ARG A 94 -13.07 9.68 -12.67
N THR A 95 -11.94 10.32 -12.38
CA THR A 95 -11.69 11.70 -12.77
C THR A 95 -11.53 11.81 -14.28
N ARG A 96 -10.70 10.93 -14.88
CA ARG A 96 -10.40 10.93 -16.31
C ARG A 96 -11.51 10.43 -17.20
N LEU A 97 -12.44 9.61 -16.70
CA LEU A 97 -13.63 9.20 -17.47
C LEU A 97 -14.53 10.38 -17.88
N LYS A 98 -14.30 11.58 -17.34
CA LYS A 98 -14.96 12.83 -17.73
C LYS A 98 -14.20 13.61 -18.80
N ASP A 99 -12.95 13.25 -19.06
CA ASP A 99 -12.09 13.89 -20.05
C ASP A 99 -12.29 13.23 -21.43
N GLN A 100 -11.70 13.83 -22.47
CA GLN A 100 -11.78 13.33 -23.86
C GLN A 100 -10.40 13.04 -24.46
N ASP A 101 -9.38 12.88 -23.62
CA ASP A 101 -8.03 12.57 -24.09
C ASP A 101 -7.85 11.07 -24.43
N PHE A 102 -6.68 10.73 -24.97
CA PHE A 102 -6.35 9.36 -25.35
C PHE A 102 -6.40 8.40 -24.16
N LEU A 103 -5.89 8.81 -22.99
CA LEU A 103 -5.89 7.97 -21.79
C LEU A 103 -7.33 7.74 -21.29
N ALA A 104 -8.15 8.79 -21.27
CA ALA A 104 -9.59 8.69 -20.97
C ALA A 104 -10.30 7.68 -21.88
N THR A 105 -10.00 7.71 -23.19
CA THR A 105 -10.54 6.74 -24.15
C THR A 105 -10.12 5.31 -23.82
N ARG A 106 -8.84 5.08 -23.48
CA ARG A 106 -8.33 3.76 -23.08
C ARG A 106 -8.96 3.28 -21.77
N LEU A 107 -9.13 4.18 -20.80
CA LEU A 107 -9.79 3.89 -19.53
C LEU A 107 -11.29 3.58 -19.71
N GLN A 108 -11.95 4.25 -20.65
CA GLN A 108 -13.33 3.96 -21.02
C GLN A 108 -13.45 2.55 -21.63
N ILE A 109 -12.49 2.15 -22.48
CA ILE A 109 -12.42 0.77 -23.00
C ILE A 109 -12.27 -0.24 -21.85
N ALA A 110 -11.37 0.00 -20.90
CA ALA A 110 -11.21 -0.86 -19.72
C ALA A 110 -12.48 -0.96 -18.86
N ARG A 111 -13.29 0.11 -18.83
CA ARG A 111 -14.58 0.14 -18.15
C ARG A 111 -15.71 -0.56 -18.92
N ASN A 112 -15.62 -0.69 -20.25
CA ASN A 112 -16.73 -1.13 -21.07
C ASN A 112 -17.32 -2.47 -20.58
N GLY A 113 -18.65 -2.53 -20.49
CA GLY A 113 -19.37 -3.68 -19.94
C GLY A 113 -19.37 -3.77 -18.41
N ARG A 114 -18.77 -2.81 -17.69
CA ARG A 114 -18.78 -2.75 -16.21
C ARG A 114 -19.71 -1.64 -15.73
N ALA A 115 -20.75 -2.04 -14.99
CA ALA A 115 -21.73 -1.12 -14.43
C ALA A 115 -21.13 -0.15 -13.38
N GLN A 116 -20.08 -0.58 -12.68
CA GLN A 116 -19.49 0.14 -11.55
C GLN A 116 -17.97 0.24 -11.70
N GLU A 117 -17.38 1.39 -11.33
CA GLU A 117 -15.94 1.66 -11.46
C GLU A 117 -15.07 0.68 -10.67
N PHE A 118 -15.55 0.23 -9.50
CA PHE A 118 -14.79 -0.70 -8.67
C PHE A 118 -14.65 -2.10 -9.29
N LEU A 119 -15.45 -2.41 -10.32
CA LEU A 119 -15.40 -3.64 -11.10
C LEU A 119 -14.41 -3.56 -12.26
N VAL A 120 -13.86 -2.37 -12.55
CA VAL A 120 -12.79 -2.24 -13.54
C VAL A 120 -11.54 -2.91 -12.99
N PRO A 121 -10.98 -3.90 -13.69
CA PRO A 121 -9.74 -4.54 -13.28
C PRO A 121 -8.61 -3.52 -13.15
N LEU A 122 -7.73 -3.70 -12.16
CA LEU A 122 -6.48 -2.93 -12.10
C LEU A 122 -5.49 -3.42 -13.14
N GLU A 123 -5.53 -4.72 -13.45
CA GLU A 123 -4.65 -5.44 -14.35
C GLU A 123 -5.46 -6.17 -15.43
N ASP A 124 -4.78 -6.79 -16.39
CA ASP A 124 -5.37 -7.63 -17.44
C ASP A 124 -6.53 -6.94 -18.18
N GLU A 125 -6.16 -6.07 -19.12
CA GLU A 125 -7.07 -5.15 -19.83
C GLU A 125 -7.67 -4.06 -18.92
N GLY A 126 -7.09 -3.90 -17.73
CA GLY A 126 -7.49 -2.95 -16.70
C GLY A 126 -6.81 -1.57 -16.77
N ILE A 127 -6.85 -0.86 -15.64
CA ILE A 127 -6.27 0.49 -15.48
C ILE A 127 -4.78 0.52 -15.85
N PHE A 128 -4.00 -0.50 -15.47
CA PHE A 128 -2.57 -0.56 -15.77
C PHE A 128 -2.29 -0.67 -17.27
N ASP A 129 -3.10 -1.43 -18.02
CA ASP A 129 -2.87 -1.59 -19.45
C ASP A 129 -3.30 -0.35 -20.23
N ALA A 130 -4.31 0.38 -19.74
CA ALA A 130 -4.67 1.70 -20.27
C ALA A 130 -3.51 2.69 -20.13
N TRP A 131 -2.91 2.78 -18.93
CA TRP A 131 -1.75 3.64 -18.67
C TRP A 131 -0.52 3.23 -19.47
N LYS A 132 -0.19 1.94 -19.55
CA LYS A 132 0.93 1.45 -20.38
C LYS A 132 0.76 1.78 -21.86
N ALA A 133 -0.45 1.61 -22.40
CA ALA A 133 -0.75 1.94 -23.79
C ALA A 133 -0.57 3.43 -24.06
N PHE A 134 -1.07 4.28 -23.15
CA PHE A 134 -0.88 5.73 -23.22
C PHE A 134 0.61 6.11 -23.19
N ILE A 135 1.35 5.63 -22.18
CA ILE A 135 2.78 5.92 -22.00
C ILE A 135 3.57 5.54 -23.25
N ARG A 136 3.35 4.34 -23.81
CA ARG A 136 4.05 3.89 -25.02
C ARG A 136 3.71 4.70 -26.27
N GLY A 137 2.51 5.27 -26.35
CA GLY A 137 2.07 6.08 -27.48
C GLY A 137 2.48 7.55 -27.40
N HIS A 138 2.67 8.10 -26.20
CA HIS A 138 2.76 9.55 -25.98
C HIS A 138 4.00 10.01 -25.21
N VAL A 139 4.76 9.09 -24.61
CA VAL A 139 5.96 9.39 -23.84
C VAL A 139 7.12 8.60 -24.41
N THR A 140 8.21 9.30 -24.73
CA THR A 140 9.45 8.71 -25.25
C THR A 140 10.64 8.96 -24.34
N GLY A 141 11.65 8.11 -24.45
CA GLY A 141 12.93 8.23 -23.73
C GLY A 141 12.88 7.68 -22.30
N PRO A 142 13.85 8.05 -21.44
CA PRO A 142 14.05 7.42 -20.13
C PRO A 142 12.82 7.42 -19.21
N LEU A 143 11.97 8.44 -19.32
CA LEU A 143 10.73 8.55 -18.55
C LEU A 143 9.74 7.41 -18.88
N GLN A 144 9.68 6.99 -20.14
CA GLN A 144 8.83 5.89 -20.59
C GLN A 144 9.22 4.59 -19.88
N ASP A 145 10.51 4.26 -19.92
CA ASP A 145 11.04 3.04 -19.32
C ASP A 145 10.88 3.05 -17.80
N GLN A 146 11.17 4.17 -17.16
CA GLN A 146 10.99 4.33 -15.71
C GLN A 146 9.53 4.11 -15.29
N ALA A 147 8.56 4.71 -16.01
CA ALA A 147 7.14 4.57 -15.71
C ALA A 147 6.65 3.13 -15.91
N VAL A 148 7.00 2.49 -17.03
CA VAL A 148 6.62 1.10 -17.30
C VAL A 148 7.23 0.15 -16.28
N ASN A 149 8.49 0.36 -15.88
CA ASN A 149 9.17 -0.43 -14.86
C ASN A 149 8.53 -0.25 -13.48
N ALA A 150 8.16 0.99 -13.10
CA ALA A 150 7.46 1.26 -11.84
C ALA A 150 6.08 0.58 -11.79
N MET A 151 5.35 0.55 -12.90
CA MET A 151 4.11 -0.23 -12.97
C MET A 151 4.37 -1.73 -12.84
N GLY A 152 5.46 -2.22 -13.44
CA GLY A 152 5.88 -3.61 -13.33
C GLY A 152 6.27 -4.02 -11.90
N SER A 153 6.83 -3.10 -11.10
CA SER A 153 7.17 -3.37 -9.70
C SER A 153 5.98 -3.28 -8.75
N VAL A 154 4.97 -2.46 -9.06
CA VAL A 154 3.74 -2.35 -8.25
C VAL A 154 2.72 -3.45 -8.58
N LYS A 155 2.69 -3.99 -9.80
CA LYS A 155 1.77 -5.08 -10.21
C LYS A 155 1.78 -6.27 -9.22
N PRO A 156 2.95 -6.87 -8.85
CA PRO A 156 2.98 -7.94 -7.86
C PRO A 156 2.43 -7.55 -6.46
N LEU A 157 2.46 -6.26 -6.11
CA LEU A 157 1.92 -5.80 -4.82
C LEU A 157 0.39 -5.81 -4.82
N ILE A 158 -0.25 -5.54 -5.96
CA ILE A 158 -1.69 -5.64 -6.14
C ILE A 158 -2.12 -7.11 -6.08
N ASP A 159 -1.35 -8.01 -6.71
CA ASP A 159 -1.57 -9.47 -6.62
C ASP A 159 -1.57 -9.99 -5.18
N LEU A 160 -0.74 -9.41 -4.30
CA LEU A 160 -0.71 -9.77 -2.88
C LEU A 160 -2.06 -9.54 -2.19
N ARG A 161 -2.78 -8.47 -2.54
CA ARG A 161 -4.12 -8.22 -2.00
C ARG A 161 -5.13 -9.24 -2.51
N HIS A 162 -5.06 -9.60 -3.79
CA HIS A 162 -5.92 -10.64 -4.37
C HIS A 162 -5.75 -11.98 -3.66
N TRP A 163 -4.50 -12.32 -3.30
CA TRP A 163 -4.22 -13.50 -2.50
C TRP A 163 -4.87 -13.45 -1.12
N LEU A 164 -4.74 -12.36 -0.38
CA LEU A 164 -5.37 -12.24 0.93
C LEU A 164 -6.89 -12.31 0.87
N ALA A 165 -7.49 -11.71 -0.16
CA ALA A 165 -8.95 -11.74 -0.34
C ALA A 165 -9.49 -13.12 -0.74
N ARG A 166 -8.68 -13.95 -1.43
CA ARG A 166 -9.11 -15.24 -2.02
C ARG A 166 -8.51 -16.46 -1.31
N GLY A 167 -7.55 -16.27 -0.42
CA GLY A 167 -6.91 -17.30 0.38
C GLY A 167 -6.08 -18.29 -0.43
N ARG A 168 -5.89 -19.49 0.15
CA ARG A 168 -4.97 -20.56 -0.29
C ARG A 168 -5.14 -21.07 -1.74
N TYR A 169 -6.22 -20.71 -2.45
CA TYR A 169 -6.46 -21.14 -3.82
C TYR A 169 -5.73 -20.29 -4.86
N TRP A 170 -5.13 -19.16 -4.47
CA TRP A 170 -4.31 -18.34 -5.35
C TRP A 170 -2.83 -18.64 -5.08
N GLN A 171 -2.08 -19.11 -6.08
CA GLN A 171 -0.63 -19.31 -5.94
C GLN A 171 0.06 -17.95 -6.12
N THR A 172 0.51 -17.31 -5.04
CA THR A 172 1.37 -16.12 -5.18
C THR A 172 2.81 -16.53 -5.43
N LYS A 173 3.45 -15.85 -6.37
CA LYS A 173 4.92 -15.83 -6.49
C LYS A 173 5.56 -14.74 -5.63
N VAL A 174 4.74 -13.99 -4.89
CA VAL A 174 5.17 -12.84 -4.08
C VAL A 174 5.55 -13.35 -2.70
N SER A 175 6.85 -13.34 -2.40
CA SER A 175 7.34 -13.59 -1.05
C SER A 175 6.88 -12.45 -0.15
N THR A 176 5.99 -12.72 0.79
CA THR A 176 5.53 -11.74 1.80
C THR A 176 6.68 -11.19 2.65
N THR A 177 7.78 -11.94 2.75
CA THR A 177 9.00 -11.57 3.48
C THR A 177 9.86 -10.51 2.77
N ALA A 178 9.64 -10.22 1.49
CA ALA A 178 10.48 -9.29 0.72
C ALA A 178 9.89 -7.86 0.62
N GLN A 179 8.66 -7.65 1.09
CA GLN A 179 7.91 -6.40 0.91
C GLN A 179 7.81 -5.64 2.23
N THR A 180 8.79 -4.78 2.54
CA THR A 180 8.71 -3.92 3.73
C THR A 180 7.78 -2.73 3.50
N PRO A 181 7.14 -2.18 4.55
CA PRO A 181 6.32 -0.97 4.41
C PRO A 181 7.05 0.19 3.72
N ALA A 182 8.34 0.37 4.00
CA ALA A 182 9.15 1.42 3.38
C ALA A 182 9.35 1.20 1.87
N ALA A 183 9.65 -0.04 1.45
CA ALA A 183 9.83 -0.38 0.04
C ALA A 183 8.52 -0.17 -0.74
N VAL A 184 7.39 -0.63 -0.19
CA VAL A 184 6.07 -0.48 -0.80
C VAL A 184 5.68 1.00 -0.90
N ARG A 185 5.86 1.78 0.17
CA ARG A 185 5.60 3.22 0.17
C ARG A 185 6.40 3.92 -0.93
N ASN A 186 7.70 3.66 -1.02
CA ASN A 186 8.56 4.26 -2.03
C ASN A 186 8.14 3.87 -3.45
N ALA A 187 7.77 2.61 -3.68
CA ALA A 187 7.27 2.14 -4.98
C ALA A 187 5.97 2.84 -5.39
N VAL A 188 5.03 2.99 -4.45
CA VAL A 188 3.74 3.67 -4.68
C VAL A 188 3.93 5.15 -4.99
N ILE A 189 4.73 5.87 -4.18
CA ILE A 189 5.03 7.29 -4.41
C ILE A 189 5.74 7.47 -5.77
N GLN A 190 6.72 6.61 -6.06
CA GLN A 190 7.47 6.67 -7.31
C GLN A 190 6.57 6.42 -8.53
N LEU A 191 5.65 5.46 -8.44
CA LEU A 191 4.68 5.18 -9.49
C LEU A 191 3.88 6.45 -9.81
N PHE A 192 3.21 7.04 -8.82
CA PHE A 192 2.35 8.20 -9.08
C PHE A 192 3.12 9.42 -9.55
N ARG A 193 4.31 9.66 -8.99
CA ARG A 193 5.21 10.72 -9.48
C ARG A 193 5.51 10.56 -10.97
N LEU A 194 5.78 9.33 -11.43
CA LEU A 194 6.06 9.04 -12.83
C LEU A 194 4.80 9.17 -13.71
N LEU A 195 3.65 8.70 -13.24
CA LEU A 195 2.38 8.86 -13.96
C LEU A 195 2.03 10.35 -14.15
N ASP A 196 2.23 11.17 -13.14
CA ASP A 196 2.03 12.62 -13.20
C ASP A 196 3.00 13.29 -14.18
N GLN A 197 4.28 12.89 -14.19
CA GLN A 197 5.26 13.37 -15.16
C GLN A 197 4.91 12.95 -16.60
N CYS A 198 4.43 11.72 -16.80
CA CYS A 198 3.96 11.24 -18.10
C CYS A 198 2.75 12.04 -18.58
N ALA A 199 1.78 12.28 -17.70
CA ALA A 199 0.61 13.11 -17.99
C ALA A 199 1.01 14.53 -18.39
N ALA A 200 1.87 15.17 -17.58
CA ALA A 200 2.38 16.52 -17.84
C ALA A 200 3.14 16.60 -19.18
N LYS A 201 4.00 15.62 -19.49
CA LYS A 201 4.75 15.58 -20.76
C LYS A 201 3.84 15.45 -21.98
N ALA A 202 2.72 14.74 -21.85
CA ALA A 202 1.72 14.62 -22.92
C ALA A 202 0.70 15.77 -22.94
N GLY A 203 0.82 16.76 -22.05
CA GLY A 203 -0.11 17.89 -21.97
C GLY A 203 -1.51 17.52 -21.46
N ILE A 204 -1.67 16.36 -20.80
CA ILE A 204 -2.94 15.96 -20.19
C ILE A 204 -2.93 16.26 -18.68
N ARG A 205 -4.12 16.45 -18.10
CA ARG A 205 -4.27 16.83 -16.70
C ARG A 205 -3.64 15.77 -15.78
N ALA A 206 -2.83 16.20 -14.80
CA ALA A 206 -2.41 15.36 -13.69
C ALA A 206 -3.57 15.18 -12.70
N VAL A 207 -3.69 13.99 -12.10
CA VAL A 207 -4.72 13.76 -11.08
C VAL A 207 -4.15 14.17 -9.73
N ALA A 208 -4.73 15.24 -9.19
CA ALA A 208 -4.37 15.81 -7.90
C ALA A 208 -4.74 14.84 -6.78
#